data_AF-A0A3D0P5X9-F1
#
_entry.id   AF-A0A3D0P5X9-F1
#
_cell.length_a   1.000
_cell.length_b   1.000
_cell.length_c   1.000
_cell.angle_alpha   90.00
_cell.angle_beta   90.00
_cell.angle_gamma   90.00
#
_symmetry.space_group_name_H-M   'P 1'
#
loop_
_entity.id
_entity.type
_entity.pdbx_description
1 polymer ?
#
loop_
_entity_poly.entity_id
_entity_poly.type
_entity_poly.pdbx_seq_one_letter_code
_entity_poly.pdbx_strand_id
1 'polypeptide(L)'
;LPPEPRLQGAPGFGVDGPNGRVNLELTVPQSEYWELEKQWKVLWKEGAKHPETGAVISMPIEKAKEVVLSSGLKAKQGPEAEKLVEKSRRYLTDASAGRIAGGYKK
;
A
#
# COMPACT_ATOMS: atom_id res chain seq x y z
N LEU A 1 -47.56 -3.80 -4.38
CA LEU A 1 -46.53 -3.91 -3.32
C LEU A 1 -45.19 -3.54 -3.91
N PRO A 2 -44.27 -2.91 -3.15
CA PRO A 2 -42.88 -2.78 -3.58
C PRO A 2 -42.29 -4.18 -3.79
N PRO A 3 -41.35 -4.35 -4.75
CA PRO A 3 -40.73 -5.65 -4.97
C PRO A 3 -40.09 -6.13 -3.68
N GLU A 4 -40.30 -7.41 -3.35
CA GLU A 4 -39.75 -8.03 -2.15
C GLU A 4 -38.22 -7.80 -2.09
N PRO A 5 -37.65 -7.64 -0.87
CA PRO A 5 -36.22 -7.49 -0.71
C PRO A 5 -35.52 -8.70 -1.34
N ARG A 6 -34.88 -8.48 -2.48
CA ARG A 6 -34.08 -9.52 -3.13
C ARG A 6 -32.94 -9.87 -2.17
N LEU A 7 -32.74 -11.17 -1.93
CA LEU A 7 -31.57 -11.66 -1.22
C LEU A 7 -30.32 -11.20 -1.99
N GLN A 8 -29.68 -10.11 -1.55
CA GLN A 8 -28.37 -9.73 -2.03
C GLN A 8 -27.39 -10.73 -1.41
N GLY A 9 -27.12 -11.83 -2.12
CA GLY A 9 -26.07 -12.75 -1.73
C GLY A 9 -24.77 -11.98 -1.62
N ALA A 10 -24.15 -11.98 -0.44
CA ALA A 10 -22.79 -11.48 -0.32
C ALA A 10 -21.90 -12.31 -1.24
N PRO A 11 -20.97 -11.69 -2.00
CA PRO A 11 -19.98 -12.45 -2.73
C PRO A 11 -19.26 -13.38 -1.76
N GLY A 12 -19.26 -14.68 -2.04
CA GLY A 12 -18.57 -15.64 -1.17
C GLY A 12 -17.05 -15.45 -1.20
N PHE A 13 -16.33 -16.33 -0.51
CA PHE A 13 -14.89 -16.20 -0.32
C PHE A 13 -14.14 -16.19 -1.66
N GLY A 14 -13.29 -15.18 -1.85
CA GLY A 14 -12.60 -14.99 -3.12
C GLY A 14 -11.77 -13.72 -3.17
N VAL A 15 -10.88 -13.67 -4.15
CA VAL A 15 -9.94 -12.56 -4.36
C VAL A 15 -10.30 -11.84 -5.65
N ASP A 16 -10.38 -10.51 -5.60
CA ASP A 16 -10.58 -9.71 -6.81
C ASP A 16 -9.26 -9.55 -7.56
N GLY A 17 -9.29 -9.79 -8.86
CA GLY A 17 -8.14 -9.65 -9.74
C GLY A 17 -8.46 -8.81 -10.98
N PRO A 18 -7.45 -8.51 -11.81
CA PRO A 18 -7.62 -7.69 -13.01
C PRO A 18 -8.58 -8.32 -14.06
N ASN A 19 -8.78 -9.63 -14.03
CA ASN A 19 -9.68 -10.36 -14.92
C ASN A 19 -11.05 -10.68 -14.27
N GLY A 20 -11.33 -10.13 -13.08
CA GLY A 20 -12.53 -10.42 -12.29
C GLY A 20 -12.24 -11.17 -10.99
N ARG A 21 -13.31 -11.52 -10.28
CA ARG A 21 -13.25 -12.21 -8.98
C ARG A 21 -12.91 -13.69 -9.15
N VAL A 22 -11.87 -14.15 -8.45
CA VAL A 22 -11.52 -15.56 -8.33
C VAL A 22 -12.26 -16.13 -7.12
N ASN A 23 -13.21 -17.05 -7.35
CA ASN A 23 -13.94 -17.72 -6.28
C ASN A 23 -13.06 -18.82 -5.66
N LEU A 24 -12.97 -18.83 -4.33
CA LEU A 24 -12.10 -19.73 -3.54
C LEU A 24 -12.88 -20.57 -2.52
N GLU A 25 -14.21 -20.56 -2.52
CA GLU A 25 -15.06 -21.20 -1.50
C GLU A 25 -14.81 -22.70 -1.32
N LEU A 26 -14.48 -23.41 -2.40
CA LEU A 26 -14.25 -24.87 -2.40
C LEU A 26 -12.77 -25.24 -2.52
N THR A 27 -11.88 -24.27 -2.30
CA THR A 27 -10.43 -24.46 -2.45
C THR A 27 -9.75 -24.61 -1.09
N VAL A 28 -8.47 -25.00 -1.10
CA VAL A 28 -7.68 -25.09 0.12
C VAL A 28 -7.56 -23.72 0.79
N PRO A 29 -7.48 -23.62 2.13
CA PRO A 29 -7.42 -22.33 2.84
C PRO A 29 -6.28 -21.38 2.40
N GLN A 30 -5.19 -21.93 1.86
CA GLN A 30 -4.01 -21.17 1.41
C GLN A 30 -4.15 -20.59 -0.01
N SER A 31 -5.25 -20.91 -0.71
CA SER A 31 -5.48 -20.49 -2.09
C SER A 31 -5.52 -18.98 -2.26
N GLU A 32 -6.06 -18.26 -1.26
CA GLU A 32 -6.09 -16.79 -1.24
C GLU A 32 -4.67 -16.22 -1.32
N TYR A 33 -3.77 -16.72 -0.48
CA TYR A 33 -2.37 -16.29 -0.48
C TYR A 33 -1.69 -16.57 -1.81
N TRP A 34 -1.90 -17.75 -2.41
CA TRP A 34 -1.29 -18.08 -3.70
C TRP A 34 -1.79 -17.18 -4.84
N GLU A 35 -3.07 -16.83 -4.86
CA GLU A 35 -3.60 -15.90 -5.85
C GLU A 35 -3.04 -14.48 -5.66
N LEU A 36 -2.97 -13.99 -4.42
CA LEU A 36 -2.33 -12.71 -4.12
C LEU A 36 -0.85 -12.69 -4.49
N GLU A 37 -0.11 -13.76 -4.19
CA GLU A 37 1.30 -13.88 -4.53
C GLU A 37 1.53 -13.82 -6.05
N LYS A 38 0.66 -14.46 -6.84
CA LYS A 38 0.70 -14.36 -8.31
C LYS A 38 0.49 -12.91 -8.77
N GLN A 39 -0.51 -12.23 -8.22
CA GLN A 39 -0.79 -10.82 -8.55
C GLN A 39 0.41 -9.92 -8.19
N TRP A 40 1.03 -10.12 -7.03
CA TRP A 40 2.21 -9.37 -6.62
C TRP A 40 3.41 -9.62 -7.52
N LYS A 41 3.65 -10.87 -7.93
CA LYS A 41 4.76 -11.19 -8.86
C LYS A 41 4.63 -10.44 -10.17
N VAL A 42 3.42 -10.34 -10.73
CA VAL A 42 3.14 -9.56 -11.94
C VAL A 42 3.39 -8.08 -11.66
N LEU A 43 2.83 -7.56 -10.57
CA LEU A 43 2.94 -6.15 -10.20
C LEU A 43 4.39 -5.71 -9.92
N TRP A 44 5.22 -6.58 -9.33
CA TRP A 44 6.64 -6.30 -9.11
C TRP A 44 7.46 -6.29 -10.40
N LYS A 45 7.11 -7.17 -11.35
CA LYS A 45 7.82 -7.30 -12.62
C LYS A 45 7.45 -6.18 -13.60
N GLU A 46 6.17 -5.82 -13.69
CA GLU A 46 5.64 -4.97 -14.74
C GLU A 46 5.22 -3.58 -14.21
N GLY A 47 4.89 -3.48 -12.92
CA GLY A 47 4.21 -2.32 -12.35
C GLY A 47 2.72 -2.29 -12.69
N ALA A 48 2.06 -1.19 -12.32
CA ALA A 48 0.65 -0.98 -12.60
C ALA A 48 0.34 0.51 -12.77
N LYS A 49 -0.59 0.82 -13.67
CA LYS A 49 -1.18 2.15 -13.84
C LYS A 49 -2.68 2.06 -13.67
N HIS A 50 -3.26 3.13 -13.15
CA HIS A 50 -4.70 3.24 -13.05
C HIS A 50 -5.30 3.30 -14.47
N PRO A 51 -6.31 2.47 -14.80
CA PRO A 51 -6.83 2.37 -16.17
C PRO A 51 -7.46 3.69 -16.65
N GLU A 52 -8.15 4.41 -15.77
CA GLU A 52 -8.85 5.65 -16.13
C GLU A 52 -7.97 6.91 -16.09
N THR A 53 -7.18 7.08 -15.03
CA THR A 53 -6.40 8.32 -14.81
C THR A 53 -4.98 8.23 -15.37
N GLY A 54 -4.51 7.02 -15.73
CA GLY A 54 -3.13 6.78 -16.15
C GLY A 54 -2.08 6.98 -15.05
N ALA A 55 -2.52 7.25 -13.81
CA ALA A 55 -1.63 7.45 -12.68
C ALA A 55 -0.82 6.18 -12.39
N VAL A 56 0.47 6.32 -12.10
CA VAL A 56 1.33 5.19 -11.74
C VAL A 56 0.95 4.73 -10.34
N ILE A 57 0.39 3.52 -10.23
CA ILE A 57 0.06 2.89 -8.95
C ILE A 57 1.30 2.20 -8.39
N SER A 58 2.04 1.49 -9.24
CA SER A 58 3.28 0.82 -8.86
C SER A 58 4.27 0.77 -10.02
N MET A 59 5.55 0.64 -9.68
CA MET A 59 6.65 0.62 -10.62
C MET A 59 7.71 -0.39 -10.18
N PRO A 60 8.32 -1.15 -11.11
CA PRO A 60 9.46 -2.01 -10.78
C PRO A 60 10.59 -1.21 -10.15
N ILE A 61 11.29 -1.81 -9.19
CA ILE A 61 12.27 -1.11 -8.36
C ILE A 61 13.42 -0.51 -9.16
N GLU A 62 13.88 -1.18 -10.21
CA GLU A 62 14.97 -0.71 -11.07
C GLU A 62 14.56 0.55 -11.83
N LYS A 63 13.39 0.52 -12.46
CA LYS A 63 12.81 1.68 -13.13
C LYS A 63 12.53 2.83 -12.15
N ALA A 64 12.07 2.52 -10.93
CA ALA A 64 11.86 3.52 -9.90
C ALA A 64 13.17 4.23 -9.51
N LYS A 65 14.29 3.50 -9.42
CA LYS A 65 15.61 4.08 -9.18
C LYS A 65 16.02 5.04 -10.30
N GLU A 66 15.84 4.66 -11.55
CA GLU A 66 16.16 5.52 -12.70
C GLU A 66 15.34 6.81 -12.69
N VAL A 67 14.03 6.72 -12.40
CA VAL A 67 13.14 7.88 -12.28
C VAL A 67 13.58 8.78 -11.13
N VAL A 68 13.90 8.21 -9.97
CA VAL A 68 14.38 8.98 -8.81
C VAL A 68 15.70 9.68 -9.12
N LEU A 69 16.66 8.99 -9.75
CA LEU A 69 17.95 9.57 -10.09
C LEU A 69 17.82 10.67 -11.15
N SER A 70 16.99 10.46 -12.18
CA SER A 70 16.73 11.48 -13.21
C SER A 70 15.94 12.68 -12.70
N SER A 71 15.10 12.51 -11.68
CA SER A 71 14.35 13.61 -11.06
C SER A 71 15.24 14.63 -10.32
N GLY A 72 16.53 14.33 -10.13
CA GLY A 72 17.47 15.24 -9.49
C GLY A 72 17.08 15.58 -8.05
N LEU A 73 16.45 14.62 -7.35
CA LEU A 73 16.03 14.77 -5.96
C LEU A 73 17.20 15.26 -5.10
N LYS A 74 17.16 16.55 -4.77
CA LYS A 74 18.17 17.14 -3.89
C LYS A 74 17.96 16.57 -2.50
N ALA A 75 19.04 16.09 -1.90
CA ALA A 75 19.05 15.80 -0.48
C ALA A 75 18.55 17.05 0.25
N LYS A 76 17.54 16.90 1.12
CA LYS A 76 17.11 18.00 1.98
C LYS A 76 18.29 18.32 2.90
N GLN A 77 18.93 19.47 2.68
CA GLN A 77 20.04 19.98 3.49
C GLN A 77 19.61 21.26 4.20
N GLY A 78 20.27 21.58 5.31
CA GLY A 78 20.02 22.79 6.10
C GLY A 78 19.05 22.61 7.27
N PRO A 79 18.66 23.71 7.93
CA PRO A 79 17.99 23.68 9.24
C PRO A 79 16.60 23.01 9.21
N GLU A 80 15.89 23.06 8.07
CA GLU A 80 14.60 22.37 7.91
C GLU A 80 14.76 20.83 7.84
N ALA A 81 15.87 20.33 7.30
CA ALA A 81 16.16 18.91 7.28
C ALA A 81 16.49 18.40 8.69
N GLU A 82 17.24 19.18 9.47
CA GLU A 82 17.56 18.85 10.87
C GLU A 82 16.30 18.77 11.74
N LYS A 83 15.37 19.73 11.60
CA LYS A 83 14.07 19.67 12.29
C LYS A 83 13.26 18.43 11.92
N LEU A 84 13.31 18.01 10.65
CA LEU A 84 12.60 16.82 10.18
C LEU A 84 13.21 15.54 10.75
N VAL A 85 14.54 15.46 10.82
CA VAL A 85 15.27 14.36 11.47
C VAL A 85 15.00 14.34 12.98
N GLU A 86 14.96 15.51 13.62
CA GLU A 86 14.62 15.60 15.04
C GLU A 86 13.19 15.13 15.29
N LYS A 87 12.24 15.52 14.43
CA LYS A 87 10.84 15.09 14.51
C LYS A 87 10.67 13.59 14.27
N SER A 88 11.42 13.00 13.34
CA SER A 88 11.31 11.54 13.06
C SER A 88 11.88 10.68 14.19
N ARG A 89 12.80 11.21 14.99
CA ARG A 89 13.37 10.54 16.18
C ARG A 89 12.51 10.67 17.43
N ARG A 90 11.45 11.48 17.38
CA ARG A 90 10.52 11.67 18.48
C ARG A 90 9.37 10.68 18.36
N TYR A 91 9.03 10.04 19.47
CA TYR A 91 7.81 9.25 19.60
C TYR A 91 6.92 9.87 20.67
N LEU A 92 5.61 9.78 20.49
CA LEU A 92 4.64 10.20 21.49
C LEU A 92 4.57 9.12 22.57
N THR A 93 4.80 9.51 23.82
CA THR A 93 4.77 8.59 24.96
C THR A 93 3.49 8.81 25.77
N ASP A 94 2.84 7.72 26.16
CA ASP A 94 1.63 7.77 26.97
C ASP A 94 1.94 8.10 28.46
N ALA A 95 3.21 7.94 28.87
CA ALA A 95 3.70 8.30 30.21
C ALA A 95 3.52 9.79 30.56
N SER A 96 3.23 10.64 29.58
CA SER A 96 2.94 12.07 29.77
C SER A 96 1.56 12.48 29.25
N ALA A 97 0.63 11.51 29.11
CA ALA A 97 -0.68 11.70 28.47
C ALA A 97 -0.57 12.31 27.05
N GLY A 98 0.48 11.93 26.31
CA GLY A 98 0.75 12.41 24.95
C GLY A 98 1.16 13.88 24.83
N ARG A 99 1.42 14.59 25.94
CA ARG A 99 1.77 16.02 25.91
C ARG A 99 3.25 16.28 25.66
N ILE A 100 4.12 15.29 25.92
CA ILE A 100 5.56 15.42 25.77
C ILE A 100 6.05 14.36 24.80
N ALA A 101 6.74 14.80 23.74
CA ALA A 101 7.42 13.90 22.83
C ALA A 101 8.69 13.35 23.49
N GLY A 102 8.79 12.02 23.60
CA GLY A 102 10.00 11.34 24.05
C GLY A 102 11.03 11.31 22.93
N GLY A 103 12.28 11.59 23.24
CA GLY A 103 13.39 11.50 22.30
C GLY A 103 14.21 10.24 22.53
N TYR A 104 14.63 9.58 21.45
CA TYR A 104 15.66 8.54 21.52
C TYR A 104 17.00 9.20 21.90
N LYS A 105 17.51 8.93 23.12
CA LYS A 105 18.91 9.22 23.46
C LYS A 105 19.76 8.07 22.94
N LYS A 106 20.76 8.40 22.11
CA LYS A 106 21.80 7.45 21.70
C LYS A 106 22.86 7.37 22.78
#